data_AF-A0A831M1G4-F1
#
_entry.id   AF-A0A831M1G4-F1
#
_cell.length_a   1.000
_cell.length_b   1.000
_cell.length_c   1.000
_cell.angle_alpha   90.00
_cell.angle_beta   90.00
_cell.angle_gamma   90.00
#
_symmetry.space_group_name_H-M   'P 1'
#
loop_
_entity.id
_entity.type
_entity.pdbx_description
1 polymer ?
#
loop_
_entity_poly.entity_id
_entity_poly.type
_entity_poly.pdbx_seq_one_letter_code
_entity_poly.pdbx_strand_id
1 'polypeptide(L)'
;MGTLIFSRTLPLLPLLAATVLAQTVPNIKDALSCPNSPDGSQPYRVNTTANGDMRRIVINAPNAVCNDGTPPYIYVRAARPGASEPDGPSANRWIIHFNGGSSCNTFEECATRWCGIGQWEGTLMTTRFEGPTRSLNGLLGRNALNRLADRNVVQIKYCSSDQYQGRQSNAVLRSESDPTKAYSLHFRGATIVDAVITALENGVEGMPKLTDATDVLLSGDSAGSVGAKTHTDRIAARLRARNPNIRVRAQYEAGFAIDRNGRQGAPAGDPADPLYASKTADYNRVQRDLYNAQLDDSCLAAHPTAPYLCADMGFLAMNHITTPFFQITDIQDPLSMNGFIEAAAANGSTVTPAQFAQAMHDQHTALANIRNTAAERASIPTAPAVVARNCEVHVTWS
;
A
#
# COMPACT_ATOMS: atom_id res chain seq x y z
N MET A 1 -40.81 -76.35 -26.83
CA MET A 1 -39.40 -75.93 -27.03
C MET A 1 -39.25 -74.55 -26.40
N GLY A 2 -38.76 -74.50 -25.16
CA GLY A 2 -38.65 -73.27 -24.38
C GLY A 2 -37.24 -72.67 -24.49
N THR A 3 -37.17 -71.37 -24.75
CA THR A 3 -35.93 -70.62 -24.95
C THR A 3 -35.42 -70.09 -23.60
N LEU A 4 -34.27 -70.58 -23.14
CA LEU A 4 -33.59 -70.13 -21.92
C LEU A 4 -32.72 -68.90 -22.22
N ILE A 5 -32.96 -67.81 -21.47
CA ILE A 5 -32.17 -66.59 -21.45
C ILE A 5 -31.09 -66.75 -20.36
N PHE A 6 -29.81 -66.68 -20.73
CA PHE A 6 -28.69 -66.59 -19.77
C PHE A 6 -28.30 -65.12 -19.57
N SER A 7 -28.59 -64.61 -18.36
CA SER A 7 -28.06 -63.34 -17.85
C SER A 7 -26.61 -63.52 -17.39
N ARG A 8 -25.68 -62.76 -17.97
CA ARG A 8 -24.28 -62.65 -17.48
C ARG A 8 -24.16 -61.38 -16.65
N THR A 9 -24.09 -61.52 -15.33
CA THR A 9 -23.67 -60.47 -14.41
C THR A 9 -22.14 -60.43 -14.34
N LEU A 10 -21.52 -59.34 -14.81
CA LEU A 10 -20.12 -59.01 -14.49
C LEU A 10 -20.04 -58.45 -13.06
N PRO A 11 -19.04 -58.80 -12.25
CA PRO A 11 -18.82 -58.17 -10.95
C PRO A 11 -18.20 -56.77 -11.17
N LEU A 12 -18.88 -55.73 -10.67
CA LEU A 12 -18.30 -54.40 -10.52
C LEU A 12 -17.21 -54.45 -9.44
N LEU A 13 -15.95 -54.23 -9.83
CA LEU A 13 -14.91 -53.82 -8.89
C LEU A 13 -15.20 -52.38 -8.43
N PRO A 14 -15.14 -52.06 -7.13
CA PRO A 14 -15.25 -50.68 -6.68
C PRO A 14 -13.97 -49.94 -7.06
N LEU A 15 -14.07 -48.93 -7.92
CA LEU A 15 -13.01 -47.92 -8.06
C LEU A 15 -12.90 -47.20 -6.71
N LEU A 16 -11.83 -47.48 -5.96
CA LEU A 16 -11.38 -46.60 -4.89
C LEU A 16 -10.91 -45.30 -5.52
N ALA A 17 -11.79 -44.30 -5.56
CA ALA A 17 -11.41 -42.93 -5.82
C ALA A 17 -10.57 -42.45 -4.63
N ALA A 18 -9.24 -42.49 -4.76
CA ALA A 18 -8.36 -41.80 -3.85
C ALA A 18 -8.62 -40.29 -4.00
N THR A 19 -9.38 -39.72 -3.06
CA THR A 19 -9.42 -38.27 -2.87
C THR A 19 -8.03 -37.82 -2.46
N VAL A 20 -7.22 -37.40 -3.43
CA VAL A 20 -6.01 -36.64 -3.16
C VAL A 20 -6.47 -35.32 -2.56
N LEU A 21 -6.37 -35.19 -1.24
CA LEU A 21 -6.48 -33.89 -0.58
C LEU A 21 -5.41 -33.00 -1.22
N ALA A 22 -5.82 -31.98 -1.96
CA ALA A 22 -4.90 -30.99 -2.50
C ALA A 22 -4.07 -30.44 -1.34
N GLN A 23 -2.77 -30.74 -1.31
CA GLN A 23 -1.89 -30.26 -0.26
C GLN A 23 -1.95 -28.72 -0.26
N THR A 24 -2.32 -28.14 0.89
CA THR A 24 -2.35 -26.70 1.06
C THR A 24 -0.93 -26.17 0.94
N VAL A 25 -0.69 -25.24 0.02
CA VAL A 25 0.62 -24.61 -0.15
C VAL A 25 0.98 -23.87 1.15
N PRO A 26 2.10 -24.23 1.81
CA PRO A 26 2.48 -23.64 3.09
C PRO A 26 2.72 -22.13 2.97
N ASN A 27 2.50 -21.40 4.06
CA ASN A 27 2.82 -19.97 4.11
C ASN A 27 4.33 -19.75 4.00
N ILE A 28 4.75 -18.61 3.48
CA ILE A 28 6.17 -18.24 3.30
C ILE A 28 7.03 -18.52 4.54
N LYS A 29 6.48 -18.28 5.73
CA LYS A 29 7.18 -18.47 7.01
C LYS A 29 7.54 -19.92 7.32
N ASP A 30 6.79 -20.87 6.76
CA ASP A 30 6.92 -22.31 6.95
C ASP A 30 7.57 -22.97 5.72
N ALA A 31 7.54 -22.29 4.57
CA ALA A 31 7.98 -22.82 3.28
C ALA A 31 9.43 -22.46 2.93
N LEU A 32 9.94 -21.32 3.42
CA LEU A 32 11.27 -20.81 3.08
C LEU A 32 12.26 -20.96 4.23
N SER A 33 13.49 -21.33 3.88
CA SER A 33 14.67 -21.26 4.74
C SER A 33 15.60 -20.18 4.20
N CYS A 34 15.92 -19.19 5.03
CA CYS A 34 16.70 -18.04 4.63
C CYS A 34 18.22 -18.33 4.65
N PRO A 35 18.94 -18.06 3.55
CA PRO A 35 20.32 -18.51 3.38
C PRO A 35 21.32 -17.87 4.35
N ASN A 36 20.99 -16.69 4.88
CA ASN A 36 21.87 -15.92 5.78
C ASN A 36 21.53 -16.11 7.27
N SER A 37 20.68 -17.08 7.63
CA SER A 37 20.37 -17.40 9.04
C SER A 37 20.80 -18.82 9.41
N PRO A 38 21.55 -19.04 10.52
CA PRO A 38 22.00 -20.36 10.93
C PRO A 38 20.88 -21.39 11.15
N ASP A 39 19.70 -20.93 11.56
CA ASP A 39 18.51 -21.76 11.79
C ASP A 39 17.51 -21.71 10.61
N GLY A 40 17.88 -21.06 9.51
CA GLY A 40 17.00 -20.85 8.35
C GLY A 40 15.85 -19.86 8.59
N SER A 41 15.73 -19.28 9.79
CA SER A 41 14.69 -18.30 10.08
C SER A 41 14.95 -16.96 9.40
N GLN A 42 13.93 -16.10 9.37
CA GLN A 42 14.09 -14.74 8.89
C GLN A 42 15.13 -13.98 9.74
N PRO A 43 16.21 -13.44 9.13
CA PRO A 43 17.23 -12.73 9.89
C PRO A 43 16.64 -11.41 10.41
N TYR A 44 16.67 -11.21 11.73
CA TYR A 44 16.21 -9.96 12.31
C TYR A 44 16.97 -9.52 13.57
N ARG A 45 16.95 -8.20 13.82
CA ARG A 45 17.42 -7.56 15.05
C ARG A 45 16.22 -7.05 15.84
N VAL A 46 15.84 -7.75 16.92
CA VAL A 46 14.77 -7.29 17.82
C VAL A 46 15.00 -5.84 18.20
N ASN A 47 14.11 -4.94 17.78
CA ASN A 47 14.15 -3.57 18.26
C ASN A 47 13.49 -3.53 19.64
N THR A 48 14.32 -3.70 20.67
CA THR A 48 13.91 -3.73 22.09
C THR A 48 13.74 -2.35 22.70
N THR A 49 13.57 -1.28 21.91
CA THR A 49 13.39 0.07 22.46
C THR A 49 12.22 0.05 23.46
N ALA A 50 12.55 0.16 24.74
CA ALA A 50 11.58 0.16 25.84
C ALA A 50 11.07 1.58 26.13
N ASN A 51 11.81 2.60 25.68
CA ASN A 51 11.55 4.01 25.94
C ASN A 51 11.17 4.72 24.63
N GLY A 52 9.88 4.65 24.29
CA GLY A 52 9.29 5.35 23.16
C GLY A 52 8.03 6.10 23.58
N ASP A 53 7.76 7.25 22.95
CA ASP A 53 6.59 8.07 23.27
C ASP A 53 5.33 7.65 22.49
N MET A 54 5.48 6.73 21.53
CA MET A 54 4.38 6.00 20.91
C MET A 54 4.32 4.57 21.44
N ARG A 55 3.11 4.06 21.66
CA ARG A 55 2.87 2.69 22.13
C ARG A 55 2.17 1.86 21.07
N ARG A 56 2.49 0.57 21.04
CA ARG A 56 1.93 -0.40 20.11
C ARG A 56 0.53 -0.83 20.56
N ILE A 57 -0.42 -0.88 19.62
CA ILE A 57 -1.73 -1.49 19.78
C ILE A 57 -1.91 -2.55 18.69
N VAL A 58 -2.12 -3.80 19.08
CA VAL A 58 -2.44 -4.88 18.14
C VAL A 58 -3.89 -4.73 17.68
N ILE A 59 -4.10 -4.83 16.37
CA ILE A 59 -5.43 -4.73 15.76
C ILE A 59 -5.94 -6.15 15.50
N ASN A 60 -6.81 -6.62 16.38
CA ASN A 60 -7.45 -7.93 16.26
C ASN A 60 -8.77 -7.77 15.49
N ALA A 61 -8.73 -8.05 14.18
CA ALA A 61 -9.91 -8.05 13.33
C ALA A 61 -9.91 -9.25 12.37
N PRO A 62 -11.08 -9.80 12.01
CA PRO A 62 -11.16 -10.93 11.09
C PRO A 62 -10.42 -10.66 9.79
N ASN A 63 -9.50 -11.57 9.42
CA ASN A 63 -8.71 -11.53 8.20
C ASN A 63 -7.76 -10.30 8.04
N ALA A 64 -7.68 -9.39 9.01
CA ALA A 64 -6.65 -8.37 9.05
C ALA A 64 -5.37 -9.03 9.58
N VAL A 65 -4.53 -9.53 8.68
CA VAL A 65 -3.30 -10.25 8.99
C VAL A 65 -2.17 -9.82 8.07
N CYS A 66 -0.94 -9.84 8.58
CA CYS A 66 0.28 -9.61 7.81
C CYS A 66 0.57 -10.76 6.84
N ASN A 67 1.60 -10.62 6.00
CA ASN A 67 1.97 -11.63 5.01
C ASN A 67 2.15 -13.05 5.58
N ASP A 68 2.68 -13.18 6.80
CA ASP A 68 2.89 -14.44 7.53
C ASP A 68 1.71 -14.88 8.42
N GLY A 69 0.62 -14.12 8.40
CA GLY A 69 -0.59 -14.38 9.18
C GLY A 69 -0.59 -13.80 10.59
N THR A 70 0.43 -13.05 11.02
CA THR A 70 0.40 -12.39 12.33
C THR A 70 -0.59 -11.22 12.33
N PRO A 71 -1.17 -10.84 13.48
CA PRO A 71 -2.05 -9.68 13.54
C PRO A 71 -1.26 -8.38 13.30
N PRO A 72 -1.80 -7.41 12.54
CA PRO A 72 -1.20 -6.11 12.34
C PRO A 72 -1.22 -5.32 13.65
N TYR A 73 -0.41 -4.27 13.72
CA TYR A 73 -0.47 -3.30 14.82
C TYR A 73 -0.35 -1.88 14.30
N ILE A 74 -0.70 -0.93 15.17
CA ILE A 74 -0.42 0.49 15.02
C ILE A 74 0.44 0.97 16.18
N TYR A 75 1.30 1.96 15.95
CA TYR A 75 1.84 2.77 17.04
C TYR A 75 0.96 4.00 17.21
N VAL A 76 0.62 4.35 18.46
CA VAL A 76 -0.19 5.53 18.76
C VAL A 76 0.43 6.40 19.83
N ARG A 77 0.14 7.71 19.76
CA ARG A 77 0.44 8.69 20.78
C ARG A 77 -0.67 9.72 20.86
N ALA A 78 -1.24 9.91 22.04
CA ALA A 78 -2.26 10.93 22.26
C ALA A 78 -1.67 12.32 22.10
N ALA A 79 -2.53 13.28 21.76
CA ALA A 79 -2.19 14.69 21.76
C ALA A 79 -1.57 15.12 23.11
N ARG A 80 -0.70 16.13 23.09
CA ARG A 80 -0.12 16.66 24.34
C ARG A 80 -1.27 17.24 25.20
N PRO A 81 -1.38 16.87 26.49
CA PRO A 81 -2.42 17.40 27.36
C PRO A 81 -2.39 18.93 27.40
N GLY A 82 -3.54 19.57 27.19
CA GLY A 82 -3.69 21.02 27.20
C GLY A 82 -3.12 21.76 25.98
N ALA A 83 -2.50 21.07 25.02
CA ALA A 83 -1.98 21.72 23.82
C ALA A 83 -3.12 22.20 22.91
N SER A 84 -2.90 23.37 22.31
CA SER A 84 -3.83 24.00 21.38
C SER A 84 -3.09 24.54 20.17
N GLU A 85 -3.79 24.53 19.05
CA GLU A 85 -3.45 25.27 17.84
C GLU A 85 -4.36 26.51 17.74
N PRO A 86 -4.03 27.51 16.91
CA PRO A 86 -4.80 28.76 16.85
C PRO A 86 -6.32 28.60 16.63
N ASP A 87 -6.75 27.49 16.04
CA ASP A 87 -8.15 27.19 15.70
C ASP A 87 -8.74 25.99 16.46
N GLY A 88 -8.15 25.58 17.59
CA GLY A 88 -8.74 24.60 18.48
C GLY A 88 -7.75 23.70 19.23
N PRO A 89 -8.26 22.79 20.08
CA PRO A 89 -7.41 21.88 20.85
C PRO A 89 -6.72 20.85 19.95
N SER A 90 -5.43 20.60 20.18
CA SER A 90 -4.68 19.56 19.45
C SER A 90 -5.24 18.15 19.69
N ALA A 91 -6.00 17.96 20.79
CA ALA A 91 -6.73 16.73 21.09
C ALA A 91 -7.79 16.35 20.03
N ASN A 92 -8.28 17.31 19.25
CA ASN A 92 -9.24 17.07 18.17
C ASN A 92 -8.55 16.95 16.80
N ARG A 93 -7.22 16.83 16.76
CA ARG A 93 -6.41 16.84 15.54
C ARG A 93 -5.60 15.55 15.45
N TRP A 94 -5.59 14.95 14.26
CA TRP A 94 -5.00 13.63 14.03
C TRP A 94 -4.05 13.62 12.86
N ILE A 95 -2.97 12.85 13.01
CA ILE A 95 -2.10 12.41 11.93
C ILE A 95 -2.18 10.89 11.89
N ILE A 96 -2.65 10.33 10.79
CA ILE A 96 -2.67 8.88 10.54
C ILE A 96 -1.71 8.63 9.39
N HIS A 97 -0.61 7.96 9.68
CA HIS A 97 0.49 7.80 8.76
C HIS A 97 0.67 6.35 8.31
N PHE A 98 0.74 6.15 7.00
CA PHE A 98 0.95 4.88 6.32
C PHE A 98 2.46 4.74 6.06
N ASN A 99 3.11 3.82 6.76
CA ASN A 99 4.55 3.60 6.64
C ASN A 99 4.89 2.98 5.27
N GLY A 100 5.99 3.43 4.66
CA GLY A 100 6.51 2.89 3.42
C GLY A 100 7.29 1.57 3.52
N GLY A 101 8.04 1.30 2.45
CA GLY A 101 8.97 0.17 2.38
C GLY A 101 8.70 -0.83 1.25
N SER A 102 8.57 -0.33 0.01
CA SER A 102 8.44 -1.12 -1.23
C SER A 102 7.28 -2.12 -1.24
N SER A 103 7.30 -3.12 -2.12
CA SER A 103 6.31 -4.19 -2.27
C SER A 103 6.95 -5.39 -2.97
N CYS A 104 6.30 -6.55 -3.01
CA CYS A 104 6.79 -7.69 -3.79
C CYS A 104 5.61 -8.37 -4.48
N ASN A 105 5.79 -8.82 -5.73
CA ASN A 105 4.71 -9.47 -6.48
C ASN A 105 5.13 -10.74 -7.25
N THR A 106 6.38 -11.18 -7.12
CA THR A 106 6.87 -12.45 -7.67
C THR A 106 7.42 -13.36 -6.57
N PHE A 107 7.56 -14.65 -6.87
CA PHE A 107 8.11 -15.63 -5.93
C PHE A 107 9.53 -15.25 -5.48
N GLU A 108 10.38 -14.81 -6.39
CA GLU A 108 11.77 -14.48 -6.11
C GLU A 108 11.87 -13.17 -5.31
N GLU A 109 11.09 -12.15 -5.66
CA GLU A 109 11.04 -10.88 -4.93
C GLU A 109 10.56 -11.07 -3.50
N CYS A 110 9.43 -11.77 -3.31
CA CYS A 110 8.86 -11.95 -1.98
C CYS A 110 9.72 -12.86 -1.09
N ALA A 111 10.41 -13.85 -1.67
CA ALA A 111 11.38 -14.67 -0.93
C ALA A 111 12.61 -13.84 -0.50
N THR A 112 13.14 -13.03 -1.42
CA THR A 112 14.25 -12.10 -1.14
C THR A 112 13.88 -11.11 -0.05
N ARG A 113 12.65 -10.57 -0.12
CA ARG A 113 12.10 -9.67 0.87
C ARG A 113 11.95 -10.33 2.23
N TRP A 114 11.33 -11.52 2.27
CA TRP A 114 11.17 -12.29 3.50
C TRP A 114 12.50 -12.53 4.18
N CYS A 115 13.54 -12.89 3.42
CA CYS A 115 14.86 -13.15 3.96
C CYS A 115 15.71 -11.90 4.21
N GLY A 116 15.18 -10.68 4.00
CA GLY A 116 15.88 -9.43 4.27
C GLY A 116 17.21 -9.29 3.52
N ILE A 117 17.25 -9.74 2.25
CA ILE A 117 18.48 -9.77 1.45
C ILE A 117 18.68 -8.41 0.75
N GLY A 118 19.89 -7.87 0.82
CA GLY A 118 20.23 -6.59 0.17
C GLY A 118 19.51 -5.40 0.82
N GLN A 119 18.77 -4.64 0.02
CA GLN A 119 18.00 -3.47 0.47
C GLN A 119 16.62 -3.81 1.05
N TRP A 120 16.23 -5.08 1.03
CA TRP A 120 14.91 -5.50 1.49
C TRP A 120 14.84 -5.67 3.01
N GLU A 121 13.69 -5.28 3.59
CA GLU A 121 13.44 -5.43 5.02
C GLU A 121 12.33 -6.47 5.28
N GLY A 122 12.73 -7.62 5.83
CA GLY A 122 11.82 -8.72 6.13
C GLY A 122 10.77 -8.40 7.20
N THR A 123 11.03 -7.45 8.11
CA THR A 123 10.05 -7.05 9.14
C THR A 123 8.82 -6.39 8.57
N LEU A 124 8.85 -5.97 7.31
CA LEU A 124 7.70 -5.42 6.63
C LEU A 124 6.78 -6.52 6.05
N MET A 125 6.95 -7.77 6.50
CA MET A 125 6.11 -8.93 6.17
C MET A 125 5.53 -9.63 7.42
N THR A 126 5.86 -9.16 8.62
CA THR A 126 5.46 -9.76 9.89
C THR A 126 5.39 -8.70 10.99
N THR A 127 4.85 -9.05 12.15
CA THR A 127 4.80 -8.19 13.35
C THR A 127 5.43 -8.84 14.58
N ARG A 128 6.18 -9.92 14.39
CA ARG A 128 6.73 -10.74 15.49
C ARG A 128 7.78 -10.02 16.33
N PHE A 129 8.42 -8.99 15.80
CA PHE A 129 9.74 -8.63 16.29
C PHE A 129 9.89 -7.18 16.77
N GLU A 130 8.86 -6.34 16.63
CA GLU A 130 8.93 -4.96 17.06
C GLU A 130 8.54 -4.78 18.52
N GLY A 131 9.22 -3.85 19.19
CA GLY A 131 9.01 -3.53 20.59
C GLY A 131 7.63 -2.91 20.89
N PRO A 132 7.25 -2.87 22.18
CA PRO A 132 5.96 -2.33 22.62
C PRO A 132 5.88 -0.80 22.46
N THR A 133 7.00 -0.11 22.32
CA THR A 133 7.07 1.33 22.15
C THR A 133 8.06 1.71 21.05
N ARG A 134 7.91 2.92 20.51
CA ARG A 134 8.84 3.50 19.52
C ARG A 134 8.85 5.02 19.64
N SER A 135 10.00 5.62 19.33
CA SER A 135 10.14 7.05 19.08
C SER A 135 10.33 7.27 17.59
N LEU A 136 9.61 8.24 17.04
CA LEU A 136 9.64 8.60 15.64
C LEU A 136 10.17 10.03 15.47
N ASN A 137 10.59 10.37 14.25
CA ASN A 137 11.17 11.68 13.91
C ASN A 137 10.27 12.42 12.92
N GLY A 138 10.75 13.54 12.39
CA GLY A 138 10.05 14.33 11.36
C GLY A 138 8.59 14.64 11.72
N LEU A 139 7.65 14.28 10.85
CA LEU A 139 6.22 14.58 11.01
C LEU A 139 5.60 13.91 12.23
N LEU A 140 6.09 12.72 12.59
CA LEU A 140 5.52 11.90 13.66
C LEU A 140 6.25 12.11 15.01
N GLY A 141 7.42 12.75 14.99
CA GLY A 141 8.21 13.02 16.19
C GLY A 141 7.80 14.28 16.95
N ARG A 142 7.99 14.27 18.27
CA ARG A 142 7.93 15.48 19.10
C ARG A 142 9.28 16.18 19.13
N ASN A 143 9.52 17.06 18.16
CA ASN A 143 10.73 17.88 18.08
C ASN A 143 10.39 19.35 17.84
N ALA A 144 11.35 20.24 18.08
CA ALA A 144 11.13 21.69 18.01
C ALA A 144 10.77 22.22 16.59
N LEU A 145 11.07 21.45 15.54
CA LEU A 145 10.74 21.82 14.15
C LEU A 145 9.32 21.41 13.77
N ASN A 146 8.78 20.35 14.39
CA ASN A 146 7.47 19.82 14.07
C ASN A 146 6.36 20.64 14.75
N ARG A 147 5.78 21.58 14.00
CA ARG A 147 4.62 22.40 14.41
C ARG A 147 3.36 21.58 14.71
N LEU A 148 3.32 20.31 14.30
CA LEU A 148 2.18 19.39 14.48
C LEU A 148 2.44 18.32 15.56
N ALA A 149 3.58 18.41 16.27
CA ALA A 149 4.06 17.42 17.24
C ALA A 149 3.08 17.05 18.36
N ASP A 150 2.15 17.96 18.66
CA ASP A 150 1.24 17.86 19.79
C ASP A 150 -0.13 17.28 19.44
N ARG A 151 -0.36 16.91 18.18
CA ARG A 151 -1.57 16.21 17.73
C ARG A 151 -1.61 14.75 18.18
N ASN A 152 -2.76 14.10 18.03
CA ASN A 152 -2.84 12.65 18.08
C ASN A 152 -2.10 12.07 16.87
N VAL A 153 -1.27 11.06 17.09
CA VAL A 153 -0.48 10.42 16.03
C VAL A 153 -0.75 8.92 16.02
N VAL A 154 -0.97 8.40 14.82
CA VAL A 154 -1.07 6.96 14.52
C VAL A 154 -0.08 6.65 13.40
N GLN A 155 0.77 5.66 13.59
CA GLN A 155 1.56 5.06 12.51
C GLN A 155 1.03 3.64 12.27
N ILE A 156 0.59 3.37 11.05
CA ILE A 156 0.16 2.04 10.61
C ILE A 156 1.38 1.26 10.17
N LYS A 157 1.69 0.14 10.84
CA LYS A 157 2.78 -0.73 10.40
C LYS A 157 2.45 -1.32 9.04
N TYR A 158 3.36 -1.18 8.10
CA TYR A 158 3.29 -1.87 6.83
C TYR A 158 3.82 -3.29 6.98
N CYS A 159 2.94 -4.29 6.83
CA CYS A 159 3.29 -5.70 6.93
C CYS A 159 2.66 -6.57 5.82
N SER A 160 2.11 -5.94 4.78
CA SER A 160 1.28 -6.59 3.76
C SER A 160 1.95 -6.66 2.39
N SER A 161 3.04 -5.94 2.15
CA SER A 161 3.82 -5.96 0.89
C SER A 161 3.06 -5.64 -0.40
N ASP A 162 1.85 -5.09 -0.29
CA ASP A 162 0.89 -4.81 -1.37
C ASP A 162 0.50 -3.33 -1.46
N GLN A 163 1.34 -2.45 -0.90
CA GLN A 163 1.13 -0.99 -0.91
C GLN A 163 -0.23 -0.58 -0.30
N TYR A 164 -0.70 -1.36 0.68
CA TYR A 164 -1.99 -1.21 1.34
C TYR A 164 -3.22 -1.49 0.46
N GLN A 165 -3.09 -2.15 -0.69
CA GLN A 165 -4.21 -2.36 -1.61
C GLN A 165 -4.91 -3.71 -1.42
N GLY A 166 -4.22 -4.73 -0.91
CA GLY A 166 -4.68 -6.10 -1.03
C GLY A 166 -5.84 -6.51 -0.11
N ARG A 167 -6.64 -7.46 -0.60
CA ARG A 167 -7.66 -8.22 0.15
C ARG A 167 -7.51 -9.73 -0.01
N GLN A 168 -6.45 -10.19 -0.66
CA GLN A 168 -6.24 -11.61 -0.94
C GLN A 168 -5.65 -12.35 0.26
N SER A 169 -6.24 -13.49 0.59
CA SER A 169 -5.70 -14.44 1.56
C SER A 169 -5.08 -15.62 0.85
N ASN A 170 -3.99 -16.17 1.39
CA ASN A 170 -3.33 -17.38 0.88
C ASN A 170 -3.02 -17.30 -0.64
N ALA A 171 -2.59 -16.13 -1.12
CA ALA A 171 -2.12 -15.95 -2.48
C ALA A 171 -0.91 -16.85 -2.72
N VAL A 172 -0.98 -17.72 -3.72
CA VAL A 172 0.09 -18.69 -4.01
C VAL A 172 1.04 -18.10 -5.05
N LEU A 173 2.30 -17.98 -4.68
CA LEU A 173 3.39 -17.65 -5.60
C LEU A 173 4.16 -18.92 -5.95
N ARG A 174 4.56 -19.05 -7.22
CA ARG A 174 5.34 -20.18 -7.74
C ARG A 174 6.61 -19.67 -8.38
N SER A 175 7.71 -20.40 -8.20
CA SER A 175 8.96 -20.01 -8.86
C SER A 175 8.83 -20.24 -10.36
N GLU A 176 9.30 -19.27 -11.14
CA GLU A 176 9.40 -19.40 -12.59
C GLU A 176 10.50 -20.40 -12.99
N SER A 177 11.55 -20.50 -12.18
CA SER A 177 12.71 -21.37 -12.42
C SER A 177 12.51 -22.82 -11.93
N ASP A 178 11.63 -23.03 -10.96
CA ASP A 178 11.35 -24.33 -10.36
C ASP A 178 9.86 -24.45 -9.99
N PRO A 179 9.02 -24.96 -10.91
CA PRO A 179 7.56 -25.04 -10.70
C PRO A 179 7.13 -25.92 -9.52
N THR A 180 8.02 -26.74 -8.98
CA THR A 180 7.76 -27.55 -7.78
C THR A 180 7.76 -26.72 -6.50
N LYS A 181 8.37 -25.52 -6.54
CA LYS A 181 8.44 -24.60 -5.40
C LYS A 181 7.30 -23.61 -5.42
N ALA A 182 6.63 -23.52 -4.28
CA ALA A 182 5.59 -22.55 -4.05
C ALA A 182 5.44 -22.25 -2.56
N TYR A 183 4.98 -21.04 -2.28
CA TYR A 183 4.53 -20.67 -0.95
C TYR A 183 3.32 -19.74 -1.05
N SER A 184 2.60 -19.59 0.05
CA SER A 184 1.47 -18.68 0.15
C SER A 184 1.79 -17.44 0.99
N LEU A 185 1.12 -16.33 0.67
CA LEU A 185 1.17 -15.05 1.39
C LEU A 185 -0.24 -14.51 1.60
N HIS A 186 -0.41 -13.69 2.63
CA HIS A 186 -1.60 -12.84 2.77
C HIS A 186 -1.29 -11.43 2.29
N PHE A 187 -1.98 -10.94 1.25
CA PHE A 187 -1.93 -9.55 0.79
C PHE A 187 -3.20 -8.85 1.29
N ARG A 188 -3.16 -8.32 2.51
CA ARG A 188 -4.34 -7.84 3.24
C ARG A 188 -4.29 -6.34 3.54
N GLY A 189 -3.46 -5.58 2.84
CA GLY A 189 -3.22 -4.17 3.08
C GLY A 189 -4.50 -3.34 3.25
N ALA A 190 -5.45 -3.47 2.33
CA ALA A 190 -6.71 -2.72 2.40
C ALA A 190 -7.60 -3.19 3.56
N THR A 191 -7.56 -4.49 3.87
CA THR A 191 -8.26 -5.03 5.06
C THR A 191 -7.67 -4.48 6.36
N ILE A 192 -6.34 -4.37 6.44
CA ILE A 192 -5.65 -3.82 7.60
C ILE A 192 -6.04 -2.35 7.77
N VAL A 193 -6.05 -1.55 6.70
CA VAL A 193 -6.46 -0.13 6.74
C VAL A 193 -7.89 -0.01 7.28
N ASP A 194 -8.84 -0.77 6.73
CA ASP A 194 -10.23 -0.72 7.18
C ASP A 194 -10.39 -1.11 8.67
N ALA A 195 -9.70 -2.16 9.10
CA ALA A 195 -9.69 -2.60 10.50
C ALA A 195 -9.10 -1.53 11.43
N VAL A 196 -8.01 -0.87 11.02
CA VAL A 196 -7.36 0.21 11.78
C VAL A 196 -8.31 1.40 11.92
N ILE A 197 -8.90 1.89 10.82
CA ILE A 197 -9.81 3.04 10.86
C ILE A 197 -11.03 2.71 11.73
N THR A 198 -11.59 1.50 11.60
CA THR A 198 -12.69 1.02 12.46
C THR A 198 -12.31 1.02 13.95
N ALA A 199 -11.11 0.54 14.29
CA ALA A 199 -10.64 0.54 15.67
C ALA A 199 -10.49 1.96 16.23
N LEU A 200 -9.94 2.90 15.43
CA LEU A 200 -9.79 4.29 15.83
C LEU A 200 -11.14 5.02 16.01
N GLU A 201 -12.13 4.73 15.16
CA GLU A 201 -13.49 5.26 15.28
C GLU A 201 -14.20 4.74 16.54
N ASN A 202 -14.05 3.45 16.84
CA ASN A 202 -14.62 2.85 18.05
C ASN A 202 -13.92 3.32 19.33
N GLY A 203 -12.66 3.75 19.19
CA GLY A 203 -11.80 4.16 20.26
C GLY A 203 -10.77 3.08 20.58
N VAL A 204 -9.52 3.50 20.67
CA VAL A 204 -8.43 2.67 21.18
C VAL A 204 -8.04 3.21 22.56
N GLU A 205 -7.72 2.31 23.49
CA GLU A 205 -7.32 2.69 24.86
C GLU A 205 -6.32 3.85 24.81
N GLY A 206 -6.48 4.88 25.64
CA GLY A 206 -5.53 6.00 25.74
C GLY A 206 -5.50 6.97 24.55
N MET A 207 -6.48 6.92 23.64
CA MET A 207 -6.68 7.91 22.57
C MET A 207 -8.13 8.42 22.59
N PRO A 208 -8.41 9.65 22.10
CA PRO A 208 -9.78 10.04 21.78
C PRO A 208 -10.36 9.17 20.65
N LYS A 209 -11.66 9.22 20.41
CA LYS A 209 -12.26 8.56 19.24
C LYS A 209 -11.96 9.39 17.99
N LEU A 210 -11.65 8.72 16.89
CA LEU A 210 -11.42 9.39 15.61
C LEU A 210 -12.67 10.15 15.12
N THR A 211 -13.86 9.70 15.48
CA THR A 211 -15.13 10.37 15.12
C THR A 211 -15.29 11.75 15.75
N ASP A 212 -14.58 12.02 16.85
CA ASP A 212 -14.62 13.31 17.56
C ASP A 212 -13.59 14.30 16.97
N ALA A 213 -12.82 13.86 15.98
CA ALA A 213 -11.83 14.69 15.31
C ALA A 213 -12.46 15.84 14.54
N THR A 214 -11.72 16.94 14.53
CA THR A 214 -12.00 18.17 13.79
C THR A 214 -11.10 18.25 12.56
N ASP A 215 -9.86 17.76 12.64
CA ASP A 215 -8.98 17.60 11.49
C ASP A 215 -8.26 16.26 11.51
N VAL A 216 -8.16 15.66 10.33
CA VAL A 216 -7.41 14.43 10.09
C VAL A 216 -6.46 14.68 8.91
N LEU A 217 -5.18 14.45 9.15
CA LEU A 217 -4.15 14.38 8.13
C LEU A 217 -3.83 12.91 7.85
N LEU A 218 -4.18 12.42 6.66
CA LEU A 218 -3.73 11.12 6.16
C LEU A 218 -2.37 11.30 5.48
N SER A 219 -1.32 10.76 6.07
CA SER A 219 0.05 10.90 5.55
C SER A 219 0.57 9.54 5.08
N GLY A 220 1.50 9.51 4.15
CA GLY A 220 2.25 8.29 3.86
C GLY A 220 3.50 8.57 3.06
N ASP A 221 4.53 7.75 3.27
CA ASP A 221 5.80 7.80 2.53
C ASP A 221 5.95 6.57 1.63
N SER A 222 6.64 6.70 0.49
CA SER A 222 6.98 5.56 -0.37
C SER A 222 5.75 4.70 -0.71
N ALA A 223 5.78 3.38 -0.49
CA ALA A 223 4.63 2.48 -0.62
C ALA A 223 3.41 2.89 0.25
N GLY A 224 3.61 3.52 1.40
CA GLY A 224 2.55 4.05 2.25
C GLY A 224 1.88 5.29 1.64
N SER A 225 2.62 6.08 0.86
CA SER A 225 2.09 7.18 0.05
C SER A 225 1.12 6.67 -1.03
N VAL A 226 1.36 5.48 -1.57
CA VAL A 226 0.45 4.81 -2.51
C VAL A 226 -0.82 4.38 -1.80
N GLY A 227 -0.68 3.73 -0.64
CA GLY A 227 -1.78 3.34 0.21
C GLY A 227 -2.65 4.53 0.62
N ALA A 228 -2.01 5.61 1.08
CA ALA A 228 -2.69 6.84 1.44
C ALA A 228 -3.49 7.40 0.25
N LYS A 229 -2.89 7.55 -0.94
CA LYS A 229 -3.62 7.99 -2.15
C LYS A 229 -4.83 7.11 -2.46
N THR A 230 -4.64 5.80 -2.40
CA THR A 230 -5.69 4.81 -2.70
C THR A 230 -6.88 4.89 -1.75
N HIS A 231 -6.64 5.21 -0.48
CA HIS A 231 -7.67 5.19 0.57
C HIS A 231 -8.14 6.57 1.03
N THR A 232 -7.56 7.67 0.54
CA THR A 232 -7.84 9.00 1.11
C THR A 232 -9.30 9.38 0.92
N ASP A 233 -9.84 9.29 -0.30
CA ASP A 233 -11.19 9.78 -0.59
C ASP A 233 -12.26 8.97 0.13
N ARG A 234 -12.12 7.65 0.19
CA ARG A 234 -13.05 6.80 0.92
C ARG A 234 -12.97 6.98 2.44
N ILE A 235 -11.78 7.17 3.02
CA ILE A 235 -11.65 7.48 4.46
C ILE A 235 -12.28 8.85 4.72
N ALA A 236 -12.05 9.83 3.84
CA ALA A 236 -12.64 11.15 3.98
C ALA A 236 -14.18 11.11 3.90
N ALA A 237 -14.74 10.35 2.96
CA ALA A 237 -16.18 10.12 2.86
C ALA A 237 -16.75 9.42 4.10
N ARG A 238 -16.10 8.34 4.56
CA ARG A 238 -16.45 7.60 5.78
C ARG A 238 -16.52 8.51 7.01
N LEU A 239 -15.50 9.35 7.21
CA LEU A 239 -15.46 10.26 8.36
C LEU A 239 -16.49 11.38 8.24
N ARG A 240 -16.70 11.96 7.04
CA ARG A 240 -17.72 12.99 6.81
C ARG A 240 -19.15 12.48 7.02
N ALA A 241 -19.40 11.20 6.75
CA ALA A 241 -20.68 10.57 7.06
C ALA A 241 -20.99 10.54 8.57
N ARG A 242 -19.97 10.63 9.44
CA ARG A 242 -20.11 10.67 10.90
C ARG A 242 -20.03 12.09 11.46
N ASN A 243 -19.15 12.91 10.92
CA ASN A 243 -18.96 14.32 11.27
C ASN A 243 -18.88 15.15 9.98
N PRO A 244 -19.98 15.75 9.50
CA PRO A 244 -19.99 16.52 8.25
C PRO A 244 -19.03 17.71 8.22
N ASN A 245 -18.60 18.21 9.39
CA ASN A 245 -17.69 19.35 9.52
C ASN A 245 -16.21 18.95 9.61
N ILE A 246 -15.90 17.64 9.58
CA ILE A 246 -14.52 17.17 9.68
C ILE A 246 -13.69 17.59 8.46
N ARG A 247 -12.49 18.10 8.73
CA ARG A 247 -11.53 18.46 7.69
C ARG A 247 -10.52 17.35 7.50
N VAL A 248 -10.69 16.59 6.42
CA VAL A 248 -9.71 15.58 6.00
C VAL A 248 -8.80 16.18 4.93
N ARG A 249 -7.49 16.05 5.14
CA ARG A 249 -6.45 16.40 4.17
C ARG A 249 -5.48 15.24 4.08
N ALA A 250 -4.72 15.18 2.99
CA ALA A 250 -3.67 14.19 2.83
C ALA A 250 -2.29 14.79 2.58
N GLN A 251 -1.26 13.99 2.80
CA GLN A 251 0.12 14.33 2.48
C GLN A 251 0.85 13.10 1.97
N TYR A 252 1.43 13.22 0.78
CA TYR A 252 2.05 12.11 0.08
C TYR A 252 3.54 12.41 -0.09
N GLU A 253 4.38 11.56 0.50
CA GLU A 253 5.84 11.65 0.43
C GLU A 253 6.40 10.55 -0.49
N ALA A 254 7.35 10.89 -1.37
CA ALA A 254 8.14 9.95 -2.18
C ALA A 254 7.35 8.80 -2.86
N GLY A 255 6.12 9.10 -3.31
CA GLY A 255 5.23 8.12 -3.94
C GLY A 255 4.52 8.69 -5.16
N PHE A 256 5.19 9.58 -5.88
CA PHE A 256 4.69 10.23 -7.10
C PHE A 256 5.59 9.83 -8.26
N ALA A 257 5.00 9.17 -9.25
CA ALA A 257 5.70 8.65 -10.42
C ALA A 257 5.33 9.44 -11.67
N ILE A 258 6.18 9.38 -12.71
CA ILE A 258 5.86 9.94 -14.02
C ILE A 258 4.59 9.28 -14.56
N ASP A 259 3.57 10.09 -14.79
CA ASP A 259 2.36 9.68 -15.49
C ASP A 259 2.59 9.78 -16.99
N ARG A 260 2.44 8.67 -17.71
CA ARG A 260 2.60 8.63 -19.19
C ARG A 260 1.28 8.37 -19.90
N ASN A 261 0.20 8.17 -19.17
CA ASN A 261 -1.09 7.81 -19.73
C ASN A 261 -1.66 8.98 -20.52
N GLY A 262 -2.13 8.72 -21.73
CA GLY A 262 -2.73 9.75 -22.57
C GLY A 262 -1.75 10.75 -23.19
N ARG A 263 -0.43 10.50 -23.11
CA ARG A 263 0.62 11.43 -23.58
C ARG A 263 1.25 11.02 -24.92
N GLN A 264 0.74 9.97 -25.55
CA GLN A 264 1.31 9.36 -26.77
C GLN A 264 0.38 9.45 -27.99
N GLY A 265 -0.54 10.42 -28.00
CA GLY A 265 -1.43 10.69 -29.14
C GLY A 265 -2.83 10.09 -29.05
N ALA A 266 -3.13 9.35 -27.97
CA ALA A 266 -4.48 8.91 -27.61
C ALA A 266 -4.81 9.38 -26.18
N PRO A 267 -6.10 9.52 -25.79
CA PRO A 267 -6.49 9.79 -24.41
C PRO A 267 -6.08 8.68 -23.42
N ALA A 268 -5.94 9.02 -22.14
CA ALA A 268 -5.66 8.03 -21.11
C ALA A 268 -6.80 6.98 -21.04
N GLY A 269 -6.45 5.70 -21.02
CA GLY A 269 -7.40 4.59 -21.01
C GLY A 269 -8.01 4.25 -22.36
N ASP A 270 -7.62 4.94 -23.44
CA ASP A 270 -7.99 4.55 -24.80
C ASP A 270 -7.17 3.31 -25.22
N PRO A 271 -7.79 2.25 -25.77
CA PRO A 271 -7.08 1.10 -26.34
C PRO A 271 -6.06 1.45 -27.45
N ALA A 272 -6.15 2.62 -28.06
CA ALA A 272 -5.16 3.15 -29.00
C ALA A 272 -3.90 3.72 -28.32
N ASP A 273 -3.91 3.97 -27.00
CA ASP A 273 -2.71 4.33 -26.25
C ASP A 273 -1.72 3.15 -26.27
N PRO A 274 -0.47 3.33 -26.74
CA PRO A 274 0.53 2.25 -26.76
C PRO A 274 0.80 1.61 -25.40
N LEU A 275 0.52 2.29 -24.28
CA LEU A 275 0.67 1.74 -22.93
C LEU A 275 -0.50 0.86 -22.48
N TYR A 276 -1.66 0.94 -23.16
CA TYR A 276 -2.91 0.34 -22.69
C TYR A 276 -2.76 -1.16 -22.44
N ALA A 277 -2.21 -1.89 -23.42
CA ALA A 277 -2.10 -3.35 -23.35
C ALA A 277 -1.17 -3.82 -22.21
N SER A 278 0.01 -3.21 -22.08
CA SER A 278 0.98 -3.60 -21.04
C SER A 278 0.48 -3.23 -19.65
N LYS A 279 -0.06 -2.02 -19.46
CA LYS A 279 -0.63 -1.58 -18.19
C LYS A 279 -1.83 -2.42 -17.76
N THR A 280 -2.69 -2.80 -18.72
CA THR A 280 -3.83 -3.70 -18.44
C THR A 280 -3.35 -5.10 -18.05
N ALA A 281 -2.30 -5.63 -18.69
CA ALA A 281 -1.73 -6.92 -18.34
C ALA A 281 -1.13 -6.91 -16.93
N ASP A 282 -0.36 -5.87 -16.57
CA ASP A 282 0.21 -5.70 -15.23
C ASP A 282 -0.88 -5.56 -14.16
N TYR A 283 -1.89 -4.71 -14.42
CA TYR A 283 -3.04 -4.55 -13.54
C TYR A 283 -3.75 -5.87 -13.28
N ASN A 284 -4.01 -6.64 -14.34
CA ASN A 284 -4.68 -7.93 -14.23
C ASN A 284 -3.86 -8.91 -13.40
N ARG A 285 -2.56 -9.00 -13.66
CA ARG A 285 -1.65 -9.90 -12.95
C ARG A 285 -1.52 -9.55 -11.46
N VAL A 286 -1.30 -8.28 -11.14
CA VAL A 286 -0.94 -7.85 -9.78
C VAL A 286 -2.16 -7.39 -9.00
N GLN A 287 -2.80 -6.30 -9.44
CA GLN A 287 -3.88 -5.70 -8.67
C GLN A 287 -5.12 -6.60 -8.65
N ARG A 288 -5.54 -7.14 -9.79
CA ARG A 288 -6.74 -7.98 -9.87
C ARG A 288 -6.50 -9.37 -9.29
N ASP A 289 -5.51 -10.11 -9.82
CA ASP A 289 -5.37 -11.54 -9.53
C ASP A 289 -4.55 -11.83 -8.26
N LEU A 290 -3.42 -11.16 -8.06
CA LEU A 290 -2.54 -11.42 -6.91
C LEU A 290 -3.04 -10.76 -5.62
N TYR A 291 -3.37 -9.48 -5.68
CA TYR A 291 -3.73 -8.70 -4.49
C TYR A 291 -5.24 -8.71 -4.20
N ASN A 292 -6.08 -8.96 -5.20
CA ASN A 292 -7.51 -8.64 -5.14
C ASN A 292 -7.70 -7.20 -4.58
N ALA A 293 -6.99 -6.27 -5.22
CA ALA A 293 -6.78 -4.92 -4.76
C ALA A 293 -8.10 -4.17 -4.57
N GLN A 294 -8.16 -3.38 -3.50
CA GLN A 294 -9.14 -2.34 -3.32
C GLN A 294 -8.48 -1.02 -3.69
N LEU A 295 -8.86 -0.50 -4.85
CA LEU A 295 -8.38 0.78 -5.36
C LEU A 295 -9.35 1.90 -4.95
N ASP A 296 -9.10 3.11 -5.45
CA ASP A 296 -10.03 4.22 -5.24
C ASP A 296 -11.38 3.93 -5.94
N ASP A 297 -12.46 3.90 -5.16
CA ASP A 297 -13.78 3.48 -5.62
C ASP A 297 -14.36 4.45 -6.67
N SER A 298 -14.14 5.76 -6.48
CA SER A 298 -14.56 6.79 -7.44
C SER A 298 -13.78 6.71 -8.75
N CYS A 299 -12.50 6.35 -8.70
CA CYS A 299 -11.68 6.19 -9.89
C CYS A 299 -12.16 5.01 -10.71
N LEU A 300 -12.41 3.87 -10.05
CA LEU A 300 -12.93 2.68 -10.73
C LEU A 300 -14.29 2.95 -11.38
N ALA A 301 -15.13 3.76 -10.73
CA ALA A 301 -16.41 4.19 -11.28
C ALA A 301 -16.26 5.13 -12.49
N ALA A 302 -15.24 5.99 -12.50
CA ALA A 302 -14.93 6.88 -13.61
C ALA A 302 -14.30 6.16 -14.82
N HIS A 303 -13.55 5.08 -14.59
CA HIS A 303 -12.78 4.36 -15.61
C HIS A 303 -13.13 2.87 -15.71
N PRO A 304 -14.40 2.50 -15.98
CA PRO A 304 -14.84 1.11 -15.96
C PRO A 304 -14.16 0.23 -17.03
N THR A 305 -13.70 0.82 -18.13
CA THR A 305 -13.01 0.12 -19.21
C THR A 305 -11.50 0.12 -19.08
N ALA A 306 -10.93 0.98 -18.23
CA ALA A 306 -9.49 1.14 -18.04
C ALA A 306 -9.11 1.21 -16.53
N PRO A 307 -9.49 0.20 -15.72
CA PRO A 307 -9.30 0.24 -14.27
C PRO A 307 -7.82 0.28 -13.84
N TYR A 308 -6.89 -0.05 -14.76
CA TYR A 308 -5.46 0.07 -14.52
C TYR A 308 -5.03 1.52 -14.20
N LEU A 309 -5.76 2.52 -14.70
CA LEU A 309 -5.50 3.94 -14.41
C LEU A 309 -5.59 4.21 -12.90
N CYS A 310 -6.50 3.51 -12.21
CA CYS A 310 -6.72 3.65 -10.76
C CYS A 310 -5.68 2.93 -9.91
N ALA A 311 -4.86 2.08 -10.53
CA ALA A 311 -3.68 1.48 -9.91
C ALA A 311 -2.40 2.29 -10.20
N ASP A 312 -2.44 3.20 -11.18
CA ASP A 312 -1.30 4.00 -11.57
C ASP A 312 -1.16 5.23 -10.65
N MET A 313 -0.07 5.25 -9.88
CA MET A 313 0.17 6.26 -8.84
C MET A 313 0.30 7.67 -9.41
N GLY A 314 0.84 7.79 -10.63
CA GLY A 314 0.99 9.06 -11.32
C GLY A 314 -0.38 9.56 -11.78
N PHE A 315 -1.14 8.70 -12.47
CA PHE A 315 -2.48 9.05 -12.95
C PHE A 315 -3.41 9.45 -11.80
N LEU A 316 -3.47 8.63 -10.74
CA LEU A 316 -4.37 8.86 -9.60
C LEU A 316 -4.09 10.23 -8.95
N ALA A 317 -2.83 10.56 -8.69
CA ALA A 317 -2.43 11.84 -8.11
C ALA A 317 -2.67 13.03 -9.05
N MET A 318 -2.48 12.83 -10.36
CA MET A 318 -2.60 13.89 -11.36
C MET A 318 -4.02 14.16 -11.83
N ASN A 319 -4.94 13.21 -11.62
CA ASN A 319 -6.25 13.29 -12.27
C ASN A 319 -7.44 12.99 -11.37
N HIS A 320 -7.31 12.25 -10.26
CA HIS A 320 -8.50 11.71 -9.61
C HIS A 320 -8.74 12.17 -8.17
N ILE A 321 -7.69 12.24 -7.33
CA ILE A 321 -7.87 12.46 -5.88
C ILE A 321 -8.63 13.78 -5.61
N THR A 322 -9.77 13.66 -4.94
CA THR A 322 -10.69 14.78 -4.68
C THR A 322 -10.48 15.41 -3.30
N THR A 323 -9.92 14.67 -2.35
CA THR A 323 -9.56 15.19 -1.03
C THR A 323 -8.32 16.09 -1.12
N PRO A 324 -8.32 17.31 -0.53
CA PRO A 324 -7.17 18.20 -0.59
C PRO A 324 -5.89 17.55 -0.05
N PHE A 325 -4.79 17.66 -0.80
CA PHE A 325 -3.54 17.02 -0.43
C PHE A 325 -2.29 17.90 -0.64
N PHE A 326 -1.21 17.48 0.01
CA PHE A 326 0.15 17.99 -0.20
C PHE A 326 1.00 16.90 -0.86
N GLN A 327 1.66 17.23 -1.97
CA GLN A 327 2.60 16.32 -2.63
C GLN A 327 4.03 16.75 -2.32
N ILE A 328 4.83 15.85 -1.76
CA ILE A 328 6.25 16.07 -1.46
C ILE A 328 7.05 14.97 -2.14
N THR A 329 7.87 15.30 -3.11
CA THR A 329 8.69 14.31 -3.81
C THR A 329 9.97 14.96 -4.31
N ASP A 330 11.08 14.22 -4.27
CA ASP A 330 12.30 14.66 -4.91
C ASP A 330 12.19 14.38 -6.42
N ILE A 331 12.51 15.35 -7.27
CA ILE A 331 12.43 15.18 -8.72
C ILE A 331 13.48 14.20 -9.26
N GLN A 332 14.46 13.84 -8.44
CA GLN A 332 15.41 12.75 -8.66
C GLN A 332 15.37 11.71 -7.55
N ASP A 333 14.17 11.45 -7.00
CA ASP A 333 13.96 10.32 -6.09
C ASP A 333 14.62 9.05 -6.66
N PRO A 334 15.66 8.50 -6.01
CA PRO A 334 16.52 7.50 -6.64
C PRO A 334 15.79 6.17 -6.90
N LEU A 335 14.78 5.83 -6.09
CA LEU A 335 13.99 4.62 -6.31
C LEU A 335 13.10 4.75 -7.54
N SER A 336 12.46 5.91 -7.69
CA SER A 336 11.58 6.19 -8.84
C SER A 336 12.39 6.40 -10.12
N MET A 337 13.49 7.15 -10.03
CA MET A 337 14.36 7.48 -11.16
C MET A 337 15.07 6.26 -11.72
N ASN A 338 15.73 5.46 -10.86
CA ASN A 338 16.47 4.30 -11.32
C ASN A 338 15.53 3.27 -11.94
N GLY A 339 14.39 3.00 -11.30
CA GLY A 339 13.37 2.09 -11.86
C GLY A 339 12.83 2.57 -13.21
N PHE A 340 12.65 3.89 -13.39
CA PHE A 340 12.22 4.45 -14.68
C PHE A 340 13.31 4.32 -15.76
N ILE A 341 14.57 4.62 -15.43
CA ILE A 341 15.69 4.52 -16.37
C ILE A 341 15.94 3.07 -16.77
N GLU A 342 15.90 2.14 -15.83
CA GLU A 342 16.01 0.69 -16.08
C GLU A 342 14.89 0.19 -17.00
N ALA A 343 13.64 0.57 -16.73
CA ALA A 343 12.51 0.22 -17.56
C ALA A 343 12.60 0.86 -18.97
N ALA A 344 13.12 2.08 -19.09
CA ALA A 344 13.36 2.70 -20.39
C ALA A 344 14.45 1.95 -21.18
N ALA A 345 15.57 1.60 -20.53
CA ALA A 345 16.67 0.86 -21.15
C ALA A 345 16.22 -0.54 -21.62
N ALA A 346 15.40 -1.24 -20.83
CA ALA A 346 14.82 -2.53 -21.21
C ALA A 346 13.93 -2.44 -22.47
N ASN A 347 13.37 -1.25 -22.75
CA ASN A 347 12.58 -0.96 -23.95
C ASN A 347 13.39 -0.26 -25.05
N GLY A 348 14.72 -0.31 -24.99
CA GLY A 348 15.61 0.26 -26.01
C GLY A 348 15.68 1.79 -26.01
N SER A 349 15.24 2.45 -24.93
CA SER A 349 15.27 3.91 -24.79
C SER A 349 16.32 4.34 -23.77
N THR A 350 17.04 5.42 -24.05
CA THR A 350 18.00 6.01 -23.10
C THR A 350 17.38 7.26 -22.47
N VAL A 351 17.24 7.24 -21.14
CA VAL A 351 16.78 8.39 -20.34
C VAL A 351 17.86 8.75 -19.35
N THR A 352 18.26 10.03 -19.31
CA THR A 352 19.23 10.53 -18.33
C THR A 352 18.52 10.97 -17.02
N PRO A 353 19.24 10.99 -15.89
CA PRO A 353 18.75 11.59 -14.65
C PRO A 353 18.20 13.02 -14.82
N ALA A 354 18.82 13.83 -15.70
CA ALA A 354 18.36 15.18 -15.98
C ALA A 354 17.04 15.21 -16.76
N GLN A 355 16.85 14.30 -17.73
CA GLN A 355 15.58 14.18 -18.45
C GLN A 355 14.46 13.72 -17.52
N PHE A 356 14.74 12.76 -16.63
CA PHE A 356 13.77 12.34 -15.61
C PHE A 356 13.40 13.52 -14.68
N ALA A 357 14.40 14.24 -14.17
CA ALA A 357 14.18 15.40 -13.30
C ALA A 357 13.33 16.48 -13.96
N GLN A 358 13.59 16.78 -15.24
CA GLN A 358 12.79 17.74 -16.00
C GLN A 358 11.35 17.28 -16.14
N ALA A 359 11.12 16.00 -16.51
CA ALA A 359 9.77 15.46 -16.62
C ALA A 359 9.01 15.50 -15.29
N MET A 360 9.69 15.19 -14.18
CA MET A 360 9.12 15.31 -12.84
C MET A 360 8.83 16.76 -12.47
N HIS A 361 9.72 17.70 -12.77
CA HIS A 361 9.50 19.14 -12.55
C HIS A 361 8.26 19.64 -13.31
N ASP A 362 8.14 19.30 -14.59
CA ASP A 362 7.01 19.69 -15.43
C ASP A 362 5.70 19.10 -14.91
N GLN A 363 5.73 17.83 -14.48
CA GLN A 363 4.56 17.18 -13.91
C GLN A 363 4.15 17.79 -12.56
N HIS A 364 5.10 18.16 -11.70
CA HIS A 364 4.80 18.88 -10.45
C HIS A 364 4.24 20.29 -10.71
N THR A 365 4.72 20.97 -11.76
CA THR A 365 4.15 22.26 -12.20
C THR A 365 2.71 22.06 -12.68
N ALA A 366 2.44 21.02 -13.46
CA ALA A 366 1.10 20.68 -13.89
C ALA A 366 0.20 20.29 -12.70
N LEU A 367 0.73 19.58 -11.70
CA LEU A 367 0.03 19.20 -10.47
C LEU A 367 -0.38 20.42 -9.64
N ALA A 368 0.51 21.41 -9.49
CA ALA A 368 0.16 22.67 -8.83
C ALA A 368 -0.96 23.43 -9.56
N ASN A 369 -1.13 23.17 -10.87
CA ASN A 369 -2.18 23.72 -11.72
C ASN A 369 -3.27 22.69 -12.11
N ILE A 370 -3.47 21.65 -11.28
CA ILE A 370 -4.31 20.48 -11.60
C ILE A 370 -5.72 20.83 -12.09
N ARG A 371 -6.29 21.94 -11.58
CA ARG A 371 -7.63 22.40 -11.95
C ARG A 371 -7.74 22.89 -13.40
N ASN A 372 -6.62 23.06 -14.09
CA ASN A 372 -6.56 23.37 -15.51
C ASN A 372 -6.00 22.20 -16.33
N THR A 373 -5.12 21.38 -15.76
CA THR A 373 -4.33 20.36 -16.47
C THR A 373 -4.90 18.95 -16.37
N ALA A 374 -5.61 18.58 -15.29
CA ALA A 374 -6.16 17.25 -15.11
C ALA A 374 -7.28 16.93 -16.09
N ALA A 375 -7.33 15.66 -16.51
CA ALA A 375 -8.44 15.12 -17.28
C ALA A 375 -9.76 15.23 -16.50
N GLU A 376 -9.75 14.97 -15.19
CA GLU A 376 -10.95 14.98 -14.34
C GLU A 376 -11.03 16.21 -13.44
N ARG A 377 -10.43 17.33 -13.84
CA ARG A 377 -10.38 18.60 -13.10
C ARG A 377 -11.73 19.09 -12.52
N ALA A 378 -12.85 18.66 -13.10
CA ALA A 378 -14.20 19.01 -12.62
C ALA A 378 -14.53 18.43 -11.24
N SER A 379 -13.94 17.29 -10.86
CA SER A 379 -14.12 16.65 -9.54
C SER A 379 -13.10 17.13 -8.50
N ILE A 380 -12.09 17.91 -8.89
CA ILE A 380 -10.98 18.34 -8.03
C ILE A 380 -11.25 19.76 -7.49
N PRO A 381 -11.69 19.89 -6.22
CA PRO A 381 -12.13 21.18 -5.69
C PRO A 381 -10.96 22.15 -5.43
N THR A 382 -9.79 21.62 -5.07
CA THR A 382 -8.65 22.38 -4.57
C THR A 382 -7.37 21.87 -5.21
N ALA A 383 -6.56 22.77 -5.75
CA ALA A 383 -5.24 22.40 -6.24
C ALA A 383 -4.32 22.00 -5.06
N PRO A 384 -3.53 20.93 -5.17
CA PRO A 384 -2.64 20.51 -4.11
C PRO A 384 -1.48 21.49 -3.96
N ALA A 385 -0.94 21.56 -2.75
CA ALA A 385 0.36 22.19 -2.55
C ALA A 385 1.47 21.19 -2.90
N VAL A 386 2.50 21.66 -3.59
CA VAL A 386 3.55 20.81 -4.16
C VAL A 386 4.92 21.26 -3.68
N VAL A 387 5.72 20.32 -3.19
CA VAL A 387 7.14 20.50 -2.83
C VAL A 387 7.95 19.52 -3.66
N ALA A 388 8.63 20.06 -4.68
CA ALA A 388 9.50 19.32 -5.57
C ALA A 388 10.94 19.82 -5.39
N ARG A 389 11.77 19.02 -4.71
CA ARG A 389 13.19 19.32 -4.46
C ARG A 389 14.07 18.55 -5.43
N ASN A 390 15.30 19.01 -5.64
CA ASN A 390 16.31 18.29 -6.40
C ASN A 390 17.50 18.00 -5.49
N CYS A 391 17.38 16.97 -4.67
CA CYS A 391 18.35 16.59 -3.66
C CYS A 391 18.78 15.12 -3.78
N GLU A 392 18.24 14.36 -4.75
CA GLU A 392 18.57 12.95 -4.99
C GLU A 392 18.25 12.03 -3.80
N VAL A 393 17.17 12.32 -3.06
CA VAL A 393 16.79 11.58 -1.85
C VAL A 393 15.42 10.92 -1.96
N HIS A 394 15.32 9.69 -1.44
CA HIS A 394 14.03 9.06 -1.19
C HIS A 394 13.48 9.56 0.15
N VAL A 395 12.44 10.39 0.10
CA VAL A 395 11.91 11.11 1.26
C VAL A 395 10.99 10.22 2.11
N THR A 396 11.43 9.84 3.31
CA THR A 396 10.64 9.07 4.29
C THR A 396 10.77 9.68 5.70
N TRP A 397 10.24 10.89 5.94
CA TRP A 397 10.50 11.65 7.18
C TRP A 397 9.58 11.27 8.35
N SER A 398 9.22 9.98 8.47
CA SER A 398 8.32 9.45 9.49
C SER A 398 9.05 8.73 10.62
#